data_AF-A0A5N5D5Z2-F1
#
_entry.id   AF-A0A5N5D5Z2-F1
#
_cell.length_a   1.000
_cell.length_b   1.000
_cell.length_c   1.000
_cell.angle_alpha   90.00
_cell.angle_beta   90.00
_cell.angle_gamma   90.00
#
_symmetry.space_group_name_H-M   'P 1'
#
loop_
_entity.id
_entity.type
_entity.pdbx_description
1 polymer ?
#
loop_
_entity_poly.entity_id
_entity_poly.type
_entity_poly.pdbx_seq_one_letter_code
_entity_poly.pdbx_strand_id
1 'polypeptide(L)'
;MDPPRPPVPPSGLSSLPVHERWESLKDIIEHQYINENRKVSDLAKYMKDHHNFDAGVHQYKYQFKKWKLRKNVPSEAKNHIGRCLQTRAEAGRSSTAIQYQGHTVAPTKMRRYLKDRRRQDLILKGPTSGTGIVANAKLAFGKSM
;
A
#
# COMPACT_ATOMS: atom_id res chain seq x y z
N MET A 1 -35.59 17.61 26.47
CA MET A 1 -34.66 17.42 25.34
C MET A 1 -33.36 16.93 25.95
N ASP A 2 -33.20 15.60 26.05
CA ASP A 2 -31.95 15.02 26.54
C ASP A 2 -30.81 15.33 25.55
N PRO A 3 -29.61 15.65 26.05
CA PRO A 3 -28.45 15.81 25.19
C PRO A 3 -28.15 14.48 24.46
N PRO A 4 -27.66 14.53 23.20
CA PRO A 4 -27.31 13.30 22.49
C PRO A 4 -26.25 12.55 23.30
N ARG A 5 -26.55 11.27 23.58
CA ARG A 5 -25.66 10.36 24.29
C ARG A 5 -24.29 10.39 23.60
N PRO A 6 -23.17 10.61 24.31
CA PRO A 6 -21.85 10.40 23.73
C PRO A 6 -21.79 8.97 23.18
N PRO A 7 -21.13 8.72 22.04
CA PRO A 7 -21.00 7.37 21.51
C PRO A 7 -20.39 6.48 22.59
N VAL A 8 -21.18 5.53 23.10
CA VAL A 8 -20.70 4.54 24.05
C VAL A 8 -19.52 3.81 23.39
N PRO A 9 -18.32 3.80 24.00
CA PRO A 9 -17.24 2.98 23.48
C PRO A 9 -17.71 1.53 23.52
N PRO A 10 -17.50 0.72 22.46
CA PRO A 10 -17.94 -0.68 22.43
C PRO A 10 -17.24 -1.43 23.57
N SER A 11 -17.95 -1.60 24.69
CA SER A 11 -17.44 -2.17 25.93
C SER A 11 -17.14 -3.69 25.84
N GLY A 12 -17.31 -4.29 24.66
CA GLY A 12 -17.03 -5.71 24.43
C GLY A 12 -15.56 -6.04 24.18
N LEU A 13 -14.72 -5.08 23.77
CA LEU A 13 -13.34 -5.39 23.39
C LEU A 13 -12.42 -5.66 24.58
N SER A 14 -12.71 -5.13 25.77
CA SER A 14 -11.85 -5.31 26.96
C SER A 14 -11.89 -6.73 27.54
N SER A 15 -12.95 -7.49 27.27
CA SER A 15 -13.11 -8.87 27.74
C SER A 15 -12.53 -9.91 26.78
N LEU A 16 -12.16 -9.52 25.55
CA LEU A 16 -11.65 -10.46 24.56
C LEU A 16 -10.17 -10.78 24.80
N PRO A 17 -9.72 -12.01 24.46
CA PRO A 17 -8.30 -12.33 24.41
C PRO A 17 -7.53 -11.29 23.59
N VAL A 18 -6.32 -10.95 24.03
CA VAL A 18 -5.49 -9.90 23.41
C VAL A 18 -5.36 -10.10 21.89
N HIS A 19 -5.24 -11.35 21.44
CA HIS A 19 -5.16 -11.69 20.02
C HIS A 19 -6.41 -11.26 19.24
N GLU A 20 -7.61 -11.52 19.76
CA GLU A 20 -8.86 -11.20 19.08
C GLU A 20 -9.05 -9.70 18.96
N ARG A 21 -8.68 -8.92 19.99
CA ARG A 21 -8.70 -7.46 19.92
C ARG A 21 -7.83 -6.92 18.78
N TRP A 22 -6.66 -7.51 18.56
CA TRP A 22 -5.78 -7.12 17.46
C TRP A 22 -6.42 -7.41 16.10
N GLU A 23 -7.03 -8.57 15.93
CA GLU A 23 -7.70 -8.93 14.67
C GLU A 23 -8.94 -8.06 14.42
N SER A 24 -9.75 -7.77 15.45
CA SER A 24 -10.91 -6.87 15.32
C SER A 24 -10.54 -5.44 14.93
N LEU A 25 -9.37 -4.97 15.35
CA LEU A 25 -8.87 -3.63 15.05
C LEU A 25 -7.94 -3.59 13.84
N LYS A 26 -7.66 -4.74 13.20
CA LYS A 26 -6.66 -4.87 12.14
C LYS A 26 -6.95 -3.91 10.98
N ASP A 27 -8.17 -3.87 10.48
CA ASP A 27 -8.54 -3.06 9.32
C ASP A 27 -8.34 -1.55 9.59
N ILE A 28 -8.68 -1.12 10.81
CA ILE A 28 -8.51 0.26 11.27
C ILE A 28 -7.02 0.59 11.37
N ILE A 29 -6.25 -0.29 12.01
CA ILE A 29 -4.80 -0.15 12.17
C ILE A 29 -4.10 -0.08 10.80
N GLU A 30 -4.51 -0.95 9.88
CA GLU A 30 -4.02 -1.02 8.52
C GLU A 30 -4.31 0.27 7.74
N HIS A 31 -5.55 0.76 7.76
CA HIS A 31 -5.93 2.02 7.13
C HIS A 31 -5.11 3.20 7.68
N GLN A 32 -5.02 3.33 9.01
CA GLN A 32 -4.29 4.44 9.64
C GLN A 32 -2.78 4.36 9.39
N TYR A 33 -2.22 3.15 9.28
CA TYR A 33 -0.79 2.97 9.04
C TYR A 33 -0.42 3.13 7.56
N ILE A 34 -1.21 2.59 6.64
CA ILE A 34 -0.92 2.56 5.20
C ILE A 34 -1.50 3.78 4.48
N ASN A 35 -2.82 3.99 4.58
CA ASN A 35 -3.53 5.03 3.81
C ASN A 35 -3.23 6.42 4.36
N GLU A 36 -3.38 6.59 5.67
CA GLU A 36 -3.08 7.85 6.36
C GLU A 36 -1.58 8.05 6.61
N ASN A 37 -0.76 7.05 6.28
CA ASN A 37 0.70 7.05 6.39
C ASN A 37 1.23 7.47 7.79
N ARG A 38 0.48 7.20 8.87
CA ARG A 38 0.88 7.60 10.23
C ARG A 38 2.16 6.90 10.69
N LYS A 39 2.90 7.53 11.59
CA LYS A 39 4.00 6.87 12.31
C LYS A 39 3.42 5.95 13.38
N VAL A 40 4.16 4.90 13.75
CA VAL A 40 3.69 3.91 14.74
C VAL A 40 3.43 4.57 16.11
N SER A 41 4.22 5.58 16.48
CA SER A 41 4.00 6.38 17.69
C SER A 41 2.65 7.11 17.67
N ASP A 42 2.32 7.70 16.53
CA ASP A 42 1.12 8.52 16.38
C ASP A 42 -0.11 7.63 16.22
N LEU A 43 0.05 6.47 15.59
CA LEU A 43 -0.95 5.42 15.54
C LEU A 43 -1.25 4.87 16.94
N ALA A 44 -0.24 4.61 17.77
CA ALA A 44 -0.47 4.12 19.13
C ALA A 44 -1.29 5.12 19.96
N LYS A 45 -0.98 6.42 19.84
CA LYS A 45 -1.78 7.49 20.46
C LYS A 45 -3.21 7.50 19.92
N TYR A 46 -3.36 7.50 18.59
CA TYR A 46 -4.67 7.46 17.94
C TYR A 46 -5.53 6.27 18.40
N MET A 47 -4.94 5.07 18.47
CA MET A 47 -5.66 3.87 18.90
C MET A 47 -6.01 3.89 20.38
N LYS A 48 -5.18 4.52 21.22
CA LYS A 48 -5.49 4.76 22.63
C LYS A 48 -6.66 5.74 22.77
N ASP A 49 -6.62 6.86 22.05
CA ASP A 49 -7.59 7.95 22.19
C ASP A 49 -8.96 7.61 21.56
N HIS A 50 -8.98 6.94 20.41
CA HIS A 50 -10.21 6.68 19.64
C HIS A 50 -10.79 5.27 19.82
N HIS A 51 -9.96 4.29 20.17
CA HIS A 51 -10.35 2.88 20.24
C HIS A 51 -10.10 2.26 21.61
N ASN A 52 -9.68 3.07 22.60
CA ASN A 52 -9.36 2.64 23.95
C ASN A 52 -8.37 1.46 23.99
N PHE A 53 -7.49 1.42 22.99
CA PHE A 53 -6.55 0.33 22.76
C PHE A 53 -5.12 0.81 23.04
N ASP A 54 -4.72 0.65 24.30
CA ASP A 54 -3.36 0.98 24.74
C ASP A 54 -2.41 -0.19 24.42
N ALA A 55 -1.50 0.04 23.47
CA ALA A 55 -0.48 -0.91 23.07
C ALA A 55 0.84 -0.19 22.75
N GLY A 56 1.95 -0.81 23.13
CA GLY A 56 3.29 -0.25 22.92
C GLY A 56 3.74 -0.35 21.46
N VAL A 57 4.62 0.56 21.05
CA VAL A 57 5.19 0.61 19.69
C VAL A 57 5.82 -0.73 19.26
N HIS A 58 6.47 -1.44 20.18
CA HIS A 58 7.05 -2.76 19.90
C HIS A 58 5.99 -3.82 19.55
N GLN A 59 4.82 -3.77 20.19
CA GLN A 59 3.71 -4.68 19.91
C GLN A 59 3.11 -4.42 18.52
N TYR A 60 2.92 -3.15 18.14
CA TYR A 60 2.52 -2.80 16.77
C TYR A 60 3.51 -3.30 15.74
N LYS A 61 4.82 -3.10 15.95
CA LYS A 61 5.86 -3.59 15.03
C LYS A 61 5.80 -5.12 14.89
N TYR A 62 5.60 -5.84 15.99
CA TYR A 62 5.42 -7.28 15.97
C TYR A 62 4.20 -7.69 15.14
N GLN A 63 3.06 -7.03 15.35
CA GLN A 63 1.83 -7.33 14.62
C GLN A 63 1.93 -6.96 13.13
N PHE A 64 2.59 -5.88 12.78
CA PHE A 64 2.86 -5.55 11.38
C PHE A 64 3.69 -6.60 10.69
N LYS A 65 4.68 -7.19 11.40
CA LYS A 65 5.45 -8.31 10.87
C LYS A 65 4.55 -9.55 10.69
N LYS A 66 3.70 -9.87 11.67
CA LYS A 66 2.76 -11.01 11.62
C LYS A 66 1.78 -10.88 10.45
N TRP A 67 1.20 -9.70 10.27
CA TRP A 67 0.25 -9.40 9.19
C TRP A 67 0.92 -9.08 7.83
N LYS A 68 2.26 -9.07 7.78
CA LYS A 68 3.03 -8.68 6.59
C LYS A 68 2.63 -7.29 6.07
N LEU A 69 2.31 -6.38 6.99
CA LEU A 69 1.86 -5.01 6.72
C LEU A 69 3.05 -4.11 6.39
N ARG A 70 3.08 -3.55 5.17
CA ARG A 70 4.19 -2.70 4.72
C ARG A 70 3.66 -1.47 3.99
N LYS A 71 4.16 -0.29 4.36
CA LYS A 71 3.85 0.98 3.66
C LYS A 71 4.25 0.98 2.19
N ASN A 72 5.29 0.22 1.87
CA ASN A 72 5.86 0.17 0.53
C ASN A 72 5.63 -1.20 -0.08
N VAL A 73 5.07 -1.20 -1.30
CA VAL A 73 5.01 -2.38 -2.15
C VAL A 73 6.45 -2.85 -2.45
N PRO A 74 6.81 -4.09 -2.11
CA PRO A 74 8.14 -4.63 -2.38
C PRO A 74 8.41 -4.68 -3.88
N SER A 75 9.69 -4.59 -4.27
CA SER A 75 10.13 -4.60 -5.67
C SER A 75 9.64 -5.83 -6.42
N GLU A 76 9.63 -7.00 -5.77
CA GLU A 76 9.10 -8.24 -6.35
C GLU A 76 7.60 -8.13 -6.70
N ALA A 77 6.78 -7.64 -5.76
CA ALA A 77 5.37 -7.39 -6.01
C ALA A 77 5.15 -6.33 -7.10
N LYS A 78 5.99 -5.28 -7.15
CA LYS A 78 5.95 -4.29 -8.24
C LYS A 78 6.28 -4.92 -9.60
N ASN A 79 7.23 -5.84 -9.65
CA ASN A 79 7.56 -6.59 -10.87
C ASN A 79 6.40 -7.46 -11.32
N HIS A 80 5.77 -8.17 -10.40
CA HIS A 80 4.58 -8.98 -10.68
C HIS A 80 3.44 -8.12 -11.23
N ILE A 81 3.11 -7.02 -10.53
CA ILE A 81 2.10 -6.06 -10.98
C ILE A 81 2.46 -5.49 -12.36
N GLY A 82 3.73 -5.15 -12.59
CA GLY A 82 4.21 -4.67 -13.88
C GLY A 82 3.99 -5.67 -15.02
N ARG A 83 4.26 -6.96 -14.79
CA ARG A 83 3.98 -8.03 -15.76
C ARG A 83 2.47 -8.16 -16.03
N CYS A 84 1.66 -8.18 -14.97
CA CYS A 84 0.19 -8.24 -15.13
C CYS A 84 -0.36 -7.04 -15.91
N LEU A 85 0.17 -5.83 -15.66
CA LEU A 85 -0.21 -4.64 -16.39
C LEU A 85 0.21 -4.71 -17.87
N GLN A 86 1.38 -5.27 -18.15
CA GLN A 86 1.86 -5.47 -19.53
C GLN A 86 0.96 -6.46 -20.29
N THR A 87 0.72 -7.65 -19.75
CA THR A 87 -0.16 -8.65 -20.37
C THR A 87 -1.58 -8.11 -20.58
N ARG A 88 -2.08 -7.29 -19.65
CA ARG A 88 -3.40 -6.66 -19.77
C ARG A 88 -3.44 -5.57 -20.85
N ALA A 89 -2.38 -4.79 -21.00
CA ALA A 89 -2.25 -3.81 -22.06
C ALA A 89 -2.16 -4.46 -23.45
N GLU A 90 -1.44 -5.58 -23.57
CA GLU A 90 -1.39 -6.42 -24.78
C GLU A 90 -2.78 -6.97 -25.13
N ALA A 91 -3.60 -7.28 -24.12
CA ALA A 91 -5.00 -7.68 -24.28
C ALA A 91 -5.98 -6.51 -24.51
N GLY A 92 -5.49 -5.30 -24.81
CA GLY A 92 -6.30 -4.12 -25.13
C GLY A 92 -7.07 -3.49 -23.95
N ARG A 93 -6.78 -3.89 -22.71
CA ARG A 93 -7.47 -3.37 -21.52
C ARG A 93 -6.59 -2.35 -20.80
N SER A 94 -7.07 -1.11 -20.68
CA SER A 94 -6.44 -0.09 -19.85
C SER A 94 -6.85 -0.29 -18.38
N SER A 95 -5.91 -0.73 -17.54
CA SER A 95 -6.15 -0.80 -16.09
C SER A 95 -5.66 0.47 -15.40
N THR A 96 -6.59 1.27 -14.89
CA THR A 96 -6.30 2.52 -14.17
C THR A 96 -6.04 2.28 -12.68
N ALA A 97 -6.69 1.28 -12.09
CA ALA A 97 -6.55 0.96 -10.67
C ALA A 97 -5.56 -0.19 -10.46
N ILE A 98 -4.47 0.08 -9.73
CA ILE A 98 -3.52 -0.92 -9.25
C ILE A 98 -3.78 -1.12 -7.77
N GLN A 99 -4.11 -2.34 -7.35
CA GLN A 99 -4.29 -2.67 -5.94
C GLN A 99 -3.20 -3.65 -5.48
N TYR A 100 -2.67 -3.44 -4.28
CA TYR A 100 -1.75 -4.37 -3.60
C TYR A 100 -2.19 -4.51 -2.14
N GLN A 101 -2.47 -5.73 -1.71
CA GLN A 101 -2.98 -6.04 -0.36
C GLN A 101 -4.22 -5.20 0.02
N GLY A 102 -5.14 -4.97 -0.93
CA GLY A 102 -6.33 -4.14 -0.68
C GLY A 102 -6.11 -2.63 -0.76
N HIS A 103 -4.87 -2.18 -0.99
CA HIS A 103 -4.53 -0.75 -1.07
C HIS A 103 -4.29 -0.29 -2.49
N THR A 104 -4.79 0.91 -2.81
CA THR A 104 -4.54 1.53 -4.12
C THR A 104 -3.10 2.01 -4.21
N VAL A 105 -2.34 1.39 -5.11
CA VAL A 105 -0.99 1.82 -5.46
C VAL A 105 -1.11 2.91 -6.52
N ALA A 106 -0.72 4.14 -6.18
CA ALA A 106 -0.73 5.24 -7.12
C ALA A 106 0.03 4.88 -8.42
N PRO A 107 -0.60 4.97 -9.62
CA PRO A 107 0.02 4.59 -10.88
C PRO A 107 1.37 5.27 -11.14
N THR A 108 1.54 6.50 -10.65
CA THR A 108 2.80 7.26 -10.71
C THR A 108 3.97 6.55 -10.03
N LYS A 109 3.73 5.86 -8.90
CA LYS A 109 4.78 5.10 -8.17
C LYS A 109 5.23 3.89 -9.00
N MET A 110 4.31 3.24 -9.71
CA MET A 110 4.63 2.14 -10.61
C MET A 110 5.41 2.63 -11.83
N ARG A 111 4.96 3.74 -12.46
CA ARG A 111 5.65 4.36 -13.60
C ARG A 111 7.09 4.74 -13.26
N ARG A 112 7.30 5.36 -12.11
CA ARG A 112 8.65 5.71 -11.63
C ARG A 112 9.52 4.47 -11.45
N TYR A 113 8.98 3.43 -10.80
CA TYR A 113 9.71 2.17 -10.61
C TYR A 113 10.12 1.50 -11.93
N LEU A 114 9.21 1.41 -12.91
CA LEU A 114 9.51 0.85 -14.23
C LEU A 114 10.56 1.68 -14.99
N LYS A 115 10.51 3.02 -14.89
CA LYS A 115 11.49 3.92 -15.50
C LYS A 115 12.88 3.78 -14.85
N ASP A 116 12.93 3.68 -13.52
CA ASP A 116 14.17 3.54 -12.78
C ASP A 116 14.80 2.17 -13.03
N ARG A 117 14.00 1.11 -13.09
CA ARG A 117 14.46 -0.24 -13.46
C ARG A 117 15.00 -0.29 -14.90
N ARG A 118 14.35 0.38 -15.85
CA ARG A 118 14.86 0.48 -17.23
C ARG A 118 16.22 1.19 -17.27
N ARG A 119 16.37 2.29 -16.51
CA ARG A 119 17.65 3.00 -16.37
C ARG A 119 18.73 2.12 -15.74
N GLN A 120 18.39 1.35 -14.71
CA GLN A 120 19.32 0.38 -14.11
C GLN A 120 19.74 -0.72 -15.09
N ASP A 121 18.82 -1.26 -15.90
CA ASP A 121 19.15 -2.27 -16.93
C ASP A 121 20.08 -1.70 -18.02
N LEU A 122 19.86 -0.45 -18.44
CA LEU A 122 20.72 0.29 -19.37
C LEU A 122 22.14 0.53 -18.80
N ILE A 123 22.25 0.82 -17.50
CA ILE A 123 23.54 1.01 -16.83
C ILE A 123 24.28 -0.33 -16.70
N LEU A 124 23.57 -1.41 -16.36
CA LEU A 124 24.17 -2.73 -16.13
C LEU A 124 24.62 -3.41 -17.43
N LYS A 125 23.94 -3.16 -18.55
CA LYS A 125 24.26 -3.76 -19.87
C LYS A 125 25.27 -2.94 -20.68
N GLY A 126 25.69 -1.78 -20.19
CA GLY A 126 26.55 -0.85 -20.92
C GLY A 126 25.92 -0.30 -22.20
N PRO A 127 26.46 0.77 -22.79
CA PRO A 127 26.03 1.21 -24.11
C PRO A 127 26.51 0.16 -25.13
N THR A 128 25.62 -0.71 -25.57
CA THR A 128 25.84 -1.48 -26.80
C THR A 128 25.87 -0.50 -27.95
N SER A 129 27.07 -0.03 -28.31
CA SER A 129 27.33 0.59 -29.60
C SER A 129 26.87 -0.36 -30.70
N GLY A 130 26.01 0.14 -31.59
CA GLY A 130 25.76 -0.51 -32.87
C GLY A 130 24.30 -0.78 -33.17
N THR A 131 23.74 0.09 -34.01
CA THR A 131 22.84 -0.28 -35.11
C THR A 131 21.38 -0.60 -34.77
N GLY A 132 20.52 0.35 -35.14
CA GLY A 132 19.31 0.02 -35.90
C GLY A 132 17.99 -0.13 -35.12
N ILE A 133 17.04 0.72 -35.52
CA ILE A 133 15.58 0.63 -35.32
C ILE A 133 15.03 1.37 -34.10
N VAL A 134 14.60 2.59 -34.40
CA VAL A 134 13.70 3.44 -33.62
C VAL A 134 12.32 2.77 -33.46
N ALA A 135 12.17 1.85 -32.51
CA ALA A 135 10.84 1.44 -32.05
C ALA A 135 10.30 2.49 -31.07
N ASN A 136 9.72 3.56 -31.60
CA ASN A 136 9.04 4.59 -30.80
C ASN A 136 7.69 4.04 -30.30
N ALA A 137 7.72 3.19 -29.27
CA ALA A 137 6.51 2.75 -28.58
C ALA A 137 5.99 3.89 -27.69
N LYS A 138 5.19 4.79 -28.29
CA LYS A 138 4.32 5.72 -27.56
C LYS A 138 3.32 4.90 -26.73
N LEU A 139 3.61 4.72 -25.44
CA LEU A 139 2.58 4.37 -24.46
C LEU A 139 1.68 5.60 -24.27
N ALA A 140 0.68 5.72 -25.16
CA ALA A 140 -0.41 6.67 -25.03
C ALA A 140 -1.29 6.25 -23.86
N PHE A 141 -1.14 6.92 -22.73
CA PHE A 141 -2.16 6.92 -21.68
C PHE A 141 -2.94 8.22 -21.83
N GLY A 142 -4.13 8.11 -22.43
CA GLY A 142 -5.06 9.21 -22.63
C GLY A 142 -5.34 9.94 -21.32
N LYS A 143 -5.16 11.26 -21.36
CA LYS A 143 -5.59 12.21 -20.35
C LYS A 143 -7.06 12.49 -20.64
N SER A 144 -7.98 11.97 -19.83
CA SER A 144 -9.36 12.46 -19.85
C SER A 144 -9.50 13.52 -18.77
N MET A 145 -10.00 14.67 -19.20
CA MET A 145 -10.53 15.75 -18.36
C MET A 145 -11.80 15.28 -17.65
#